data_AF-A0A537AUD8-F1
#
_entry.id   AF-A0A537AUD8-F1
#
_cell.length_a   1.000
_cell.length_b   1.000
_cell.length_c   1.000
_cell.angle_alpha   90.00
_cell.angle_beta   90.00
_cell.angle_gamma   90.00
#
_symmetry.space_group_name_H-M   'P 1'
#
loop_
_entity.id
_entity.type
_entity.pdbx_description
1 polymer ?
#
loop_
_entity_poly.entity_id
_entity_poly.type
_entity_poly.pdbx_seq_one_letter_code
_entity_poly.pdbx_strand_id
1 'polypeptide(L)'
;MSAPVSNVRPRPDKVLVDIADYVSKHEIGSAEAYDTARLCLIDTLGCGLEALEYPACTKLLGPIVPGTSIQNGARVPGTRFELDP
;
A
#
# COMPACT_ATOMS: atom_id res chain seq x y z
N MET A 1 17.38 -18.09 -39.68
CA MET A 1 16.50 -19.11 -39.07
C MET A 1 16.54 -18.88 -37.57
N SER A 2 15.50 -18.29 -36.99
CA SER A 2 15.42 -18.13 -35.53
C SER A 2 15.10 -19.46 -34.88
N ALA A 3 15.78 -19.79 -33.78
CA ALA A 3 15.51 -20.99 -33.01
C ALA A 3 14.07 -20.96 -32.44
N PRO A 4 13.41 -22.13 -32.27
CA PRO A 4 12.08 -22.19 -31.69
C PRO A 4 12.11 -21.63 -30.26
N VAL A 5 11.20 -20.71 -29.96
CA VAL A 5 11.01 -20.18 -28.60
C VAL A 5 10.43 -21.28 -27.73
N SER A 6 11.07 -21.53 -26.58
CA SER A 6 10.61 -22.53 -25.61
C SER A 6 9.33 -22.06 -24.93
N ASN A 7 8.33 -22.94 -24.86
CA ASN A 7 7.08 -22.71 -24.13
C ASN A 7 7.21 -23.03 -22.64
N VAL A 8 8.40 -23.41 -22.17
CA VAL A 8 8.68 -23.63 -20.75
C VAL A 8 8.74 -22.27 -20.05
N ARG A 9 7.86 -22.06 -19.07
CA ARG A 9 7.82 -20.81 -18.30
C ARG A 9 9.18 -20.58 -17.62
N PRO A 10 9.84 -19.44 -17.85
CA PRO A 10 11.09 -19.13 -17.16
C PRO A 10 10.84 -18.91 -15.67
N ARG A 11 11.90 -19.05 -14.87
CA ARG A 11 11.86 -18.65 -13.47
C ARG A 11 11.68 -17.13 -13.36
N PRO A 12 11.08 -16.61 -12.27
CA PRO A 12 11.00 -15.17 -12.04
C PRO A 12 12.38 -14.52 -12.05
N ASP A 13 12.44 -13.27 -12.50
CA ASP A 13 13.68 -12.49 -12.51
C ASP A 13 14.25 -12.35 -11.11
N LYS A 14 15.58 -12.37 -11.02
CA LYS A 14 16.29 -12.30 -9.74
C LYS A 14 15.84 -11.13 -8.86
N VAL A 15 15.61 -9.95 -9.43
CA VAL A 15 15.17 -8.77 -8.67
C VAL A 15 13.83 -9.01 -7.98
N LEU A 16 12.89 -9.69 -8.66
CA LEU A 16 11.59 -10.02 -8.07
C LEU A 16 11.73 -11.04 -6.94
N VAL A 17 12.61 -12.04 -7.12
CA VAL A 17 12.90 -13.04 -6.09
C VAL A 17 13.54 -12.38 -4.87
N ASP A 18 14.53 -11.50 -5.07
CA ASP A 18 15.24 -10.84 -3.97
C ASP A 18 14.30 -9.94 -3.15
N ILE A 19 13.39 -9.20 -3.79
CA ILE A 19 12.35 -8.40 -3.10
C ILE A 19 11.41 -9.32 -2.31
N ALA A 20 10.91 -10.39 -2.94
CA ALA A 20 9.98 -11.31 -2.29
C ALA A 20 10.62 -12.00 -1.07
N ASP A 21 11.88 -12.42 -1.21
CA ASP A 21 12.64 -13.04 -0.12
C ASP A 21 12.89 -12.06 1.02
N TYR A 22 13.26 -10.81 0.73
CA TYR A 22 13.40 -9.78 1.75
C TYR A 22 12.09 -9.53 2.50
N VAL A 23 10.99 -9.27 1.79
CA VAL A 23 9.68 -8.96 2.39
C VAL A 23 9.14 -10.12 3.23
N SER A 24 9.36 -11.37 2.82
CA SER A 24 8.75 -12.55 3.47
C SER A 24 9.62 -13.20 4.56
N LYS A 25 10.94 -12.98 4.55
CA LYS A 25 11.87 -13.74 5.42
C LYS A 25 12.77 -12.86 6.28
N HIS A 26 12.94 -11.58 5.95
CA HIS A 26 13.86 -10.73 6.70
C HIS A 26 13.23 -10.26 8.01
N GLU A 27 13.96 -10.41 9.11
CA GLU A 27 13.58 -9.88 10.41
C GLU A 27 14.33 -8.57 10.68
N ILE A 28 13.57 -7.49 10.94
CA ILE A 28 14.14 -6.18 11.25
C ILE A 28 14.55 -6.14 12.73
N GLY A 29 15.85 -6.01 12.99
CA GLY A 29 16.42 -5.98 14.35
C GLY A 29 16.82 -4.60 14.87
N SER A 30 16.47 -3.51 14.18
CA SER A 30 16.89 -2.14 14.55
C SER A 30 15.82 -1.40 15.35
N ALA A 31 16.12 -1.10 16.62
CA ALA A 31 15.24 -0.31 17.48
C ALA A 31 15.01 1.11 16.92
N GLU A 32 16.08 1.76 16.44
CA GLU A 32 16.00 3.09 15.83
C GLU A 32 15.09 3.12 14.61
N ALA A 33 15.09 2.05 13.81
CA ALA A 33 14.19 1.93 12.66
C ALA A 33 12.72 1.89 13.10
N TYR A 34 12.38 1.15 14.14
CA TYR A 34 11.01 1.10 14.68
C TYR A 34 10.59 2.41 15.34
N ASP A 35 11.48 3.04 16.11
CA ASP A 35 11.21 4.33 16.75
C ASP A 35 10.94 5.42 15.71
N THR A 36 11.75 5.45 14.66
CA THR A 36 11.57 6.40 13.55
C THR A 36 10.32 6.06 12.74
N ALA A 37 10.04 4.79 12.46
CA ALA A 37 8.83 4.37 11.74
C ALA A 37 7.56 4.80 12.46
N ARG A 38 7.52 4.69 13.81
CA ARG A 38 6.38 5.18 14.59
C ARG A 38 6.23 6.71 14.49
N LEU A 39 7.32 7.48 14.43
CA LEU A 39 7.22 8.94 14.23
C LEU A 39 6.71 9.26 12.83
N CYS A 40 7.23 8.57 11.82
CA CYS A 40 6.79 8.70 10.43
C CYS A 40 5.30 8.37 10.27
N LEU A 41 4.79 7.35 10.98
CA LEU A 41 3.37 7.03 10.98
C LEU A 41 2.52 8.20 11.49
N ILE A 42 2.91 8.81 12.61
CA ILE A 42 2.17 9.93 13.20
C ILE A 42 2.20 11.15 12.28
N ASP A 43 3.36 11.48 11.74
CA ASP A 43 3.55 12.57 10.78
C ASP A 43 2.68 12.39 9.53
N THR A 44 2.73 11.20 8.94
CA THR A 44 1.97 10.86 7.73
C THR A 44 0.46 10.92 7.98
N LEU A 45 -0.01 10.41 9.13
CA LEU A 45 -1.43 10.54 9.51
C LEU A 45 -1.82 12.00 9.71
N GLY A 46 -0.95 12.81 10.32
CA GLY A 46 -1.15 14.25 10.50
C GLY A 46 -1.36 14.96 9.15
N CYS A 47 -0.44 14.77 8.21
CA CYS A 47 -0.56 15.35 6.86
C CYS A 47 -1.83 14.87 6.14
N GLY A 48 -2.17 13.59 6.26
CA GLY A 48 -3.38 13.03 5.67
C GLY A 48 -4.66 13.65 6.22
N LEU A 49 -4.71 13.94 7.52
CA LEU A 49 -5.85 14.60 8.17
C LEU A 49 -5.96 16.07 7.78
N GLU A 50 -4.84 16.80 7.74
CA GLU A 50 -4.81 18.21 7.31
C GLU A 50 -5.29 18.37 5.85
N ALA A 51 -4.93 17.43 4.98
CA ALA A 51 -5.35 17.44 3.57
C ALA A 51 -6.89 17.38 3.39
N LEU A 52 -7.64 16.91 4.39
CA LEU A 52 -9.11 16.85 4.35
C LEU A 52 -9.77 18.23 4.36
N GLU A 53 -9.04 19.29 4.71
CA GLU A 53 -9.54 20.67 4.64
C GLU A 53 -9.60 21.21 3.20
N TYR A 54 -9.00 20.52 2.24
CA TYR A 54 -8.87 20.99 0.85
C TYR A 54 -9.89 20.30 -0.06
N PRO A 55 -10.90 21.01 -0.62
CA PRO A 55 -11.90 20.43 -1.51
C PRO A 55 -11.32 19.77 -2.77
N ALA A 56 -10.15 20.25 -3.21
CA ALA A 56 -9.43 19.67 -4.33
C ALA A 56 -8.95 18.23 -4.03
N CYS A 57 -8.62 17.93 -2.77
CA CYS A 57 -8.28 16.58 -2.31
C CYS A 57 -9.56 15.76 -2.10
N THR A 58 -10.50 16.26 -1.29
CA THR A 58 -11.66 15.48 -0.83
C THR A 58 -12.61 15.09 -1.96
N LYS A 59 -12.67 15.84 -3.07
CA LYS A 59 -13.47 15.46 -4.25
C LYS A 59 -13.02 14.15 -4.93
N LEU A 60 -11.82 13.66 -4.63
CA LEU A 60 -11.27 12.42 -5.18
C LEU A 60 -11.45 11.22 -4.23
N LEU A 61 -11.99 11.44 -3.04
CA LEU A 61 -12.17 10.41 -2.02
C LEU A 61 -13.57 9.80 -2.08
N GLY A 62 -13.73 8.68 -1.38
CA GLY A 62 -14.97 7.94 -1.27
C GLY A 62 -15.09 6.80 -2.29
N PRO A 63 -16.19 6.03 -2.25
CA PRO A 63 -16.39 4.91 -3.15
C PRO A 63 -16.60 5.41 -4.59
N ILE A 64 -16.09 4.64 -5.56
CA ILE A 64 -16.32 4.90 -7.00
C ILE A 64 -17.82 4.99 -7.30
N VAL A 65 -18.63 4.14 -6.66
CA VAL A 65 -20.09 4.16 -6.73
C VAL A 65 -20.65 4.62 -5.37
N PRO A 66 -21.27 5.81 -5.28
CA PRO A 66 -21.85 6.33 -4.04
C PRO A 66 -22.88 5.37 -3.43
N GLY A 67 -22.86 5.24 -2.10
CA GLY A 67 -23.74 4.34 -1.35
C GLY A 67 -23.24 2.90 -1.23
N THR A 68 -22.12 2.55 -1.89
CA THR A 68 -21.44 1.28 -1.65
C THR A 68 -20.92 1.24 -0.22
N SER A 69 -21.19 0.13 0.48
CA SER A 69 -20.60 -0.18 1.77
C SER A 69 -20.02 -1.58 1.72
N ILE A 70 -18.85 -1.75 2.32
CA ILE A 70 -18.15 -3.03 2.39
C ILE A 70 -18.14 -3.44 3.86
N GLN A 71 -18.70 -4.60 4.15
CA GLN A 71 -18.69 -5.12 5.51
C GLN A 71 -17.24 -5.44 5.92
N ASN A 72 -16.76 -4.80 6.99
CA ASN A 72 -15.38 -4.92 7.47
C ASN A 72 -14.33 -4.41 6.46
N GLY A 73 -14.68 -3.38 5.68
CA GLY A 73 -13.75 -2.71 4.77
C GLY A 73 -12.67 -1.90 5.50
N ALA A 74 -11.66 -1.50 4.75
CA ALA A 74 -10.61 -0.62 5.23
C ALA A 74 -11.18 0.79 5.49
N ARG A 75 -10.87 1.36 6.65
CA ARG A 75 -11.34 2.70 7.03
C ARG A 75 -10.35 3.77 6.58
N VAL A 76 -10.87 4.85 6.01
CA VAL A 76 -10.07 6.03 5.66
C VAL A 76 -10.06 7.00 6.84
N PRO A 77 -8.91 7.25 7.50
CA PRO A 77 -8.82 8.12 8.67
C PRO A 77 -9.43 9.50 8.46
N GLY A 78 -10.11 10.03 9.48
CA GLY A 78 -10.76 11.34 9.43
C GLY A 78 -12.06 11.39 8.60
N THR A 79 -12.52 10.27 8.05
CA THR A 79 -13.75 10.18 7.25
C THR A 79 -14.73 9.14 7.79
N ARG A 80 -15.88 8.98 7.12
CA ARG A 80 -16.85 7.89 7.38
C ARG A 80 -16.73 6.74 6.39
N PHE A 81 -15.73 6.76 5.51
CA PHE A 81 -15.61 5.78 4.44
C PHE A 81 -15.09 4.43 4.95
N GLU A 82 -15.68 3.38 4.40
CA GLU A 82 -15.27 1.99 4.54
C GLU A 82 -15.22 1.40 3.13
N LEU A 83 -14.00 1.13 2.64
CA LEU A 83 -13.68 0.81 1.24
C LEU A 83 -12.97 -0.55 1.13
N ASP A 84 -12.73 -1.02 -0.09
CA ASP A 84 -11.95 -2.23 -0.33
C ASP A 84 -10.46 -2.01 0.01
N PRO A 85 -9.73 -3.08 0.43
CA PRO A 85 -8.29 -3.01 0.73
C PRO A 85 -7.40 -2.73 -0.47
#